data_AF-A0A7W0MT26-F1
#
_entry.id   AF-A0A7W0MT26-F1
#
_cell.length_a   1.000
_cell.length_b   1.000
_cell.length_c   1.000
_cell.angle_alpha   90.00
_cell.angle_beta   90.00
_cell.angle_gamma   90.00
#
_symmetry.space_group_name_H-M   'P 1'
#
loop_
_entity.id
_entity.type
_entity.pdbx_description
1 polymer ?
#
loop_
_entity_poly.entity_id
_entity_poly.type
_entity_poly.pdbx_seq_one_letter_code
_entity_poly.pdbx_strand_id
1 'polypeptide(L)'
;MWQRLLVDADIQYSGATPLRPRRRSHPFRKVPALNRAVSIRLLVALATGVLGSCAARPDQDISAVRFAPIVIPKGVEHSNADLAADFLDLTFELESGEVLDRLLRYEQPIRVHLALPAPPSYRNDLETLVARLRVEAGIDISTTEDPALAQIAIRPVPAAELARVFPTAACFIVPGETSWQSFRRRRPDARRRWSTQSQLEGAAILLPADTTPQDARDCLHEELTQALGPANDLYRLPDSIWNDDNLHGIATPFDMLMLRVLYQPELRSGMTREQVAARLPYLIDRENAVGRSIAPLSRHPESRAWANAIGVALSPRSTRDGRLAAASGCSDRGRDGLSIIGSPYRCLLLAG
;
A
#
# COMPACT_ATOMS: atom_id res chain seq x y z
N MET A 1 -1.63 2.74 7.82
CA MET A 1 -0.44 3.62 7.73
C MET A 1 0.69 2.75 7.23
N TRP A 2 0.47 2.25 6.03
CA TRP A 2 1.24 1.23 5.35
C TRP A 2 1.89 1.97 4.18
N GLN A 3 3.16 1.70 3.93
CA GLN A 3 3.99 2.35 2.90
C GLN A 3 4.58 3.74 3.20
N ARG A 4 5.84 3.85 2.79
CA ARG A 4 6.63 5.05 2.54
C ARG A 4 7.62 4.61 1.47
N LEU A 5 7.41 4.99 0.22
CA LEU A 5 8.30 4.76 -0.91
C LEU A 5 9.62 5.51 -0.67
N LEU A 6 10.49 4.92 0.14
CA LEU A 6 11.82 5.45 0.42
C LEU A 6 12.85 4.72 -0.43
N VAL A 7 13.27 5.34 -1.53
CA VAL A 7 14.67 5.23 -1.97
C VAL A 7 15.20 6.61 -2.32
N ASP A 8 15.26 7.48 -1.31
CA ASP A 8 16.12 8.67 -1.28
C ASP A 8 16.67 8.82 0.15
N ALA A 9 17.78 8.12 0.42
CA ALA A 9 18.46 8.21 1.70
C ALA A 9 19.57 9.26 1.62
N ASP A 10 19.21 10.52 1.89
CA ASP A 10 20.17 11.53 2.34
C ASP A 10 19.94 11.77 3.85
N ILE A 11 20.47 10.86 4.68
CA ILE A 11 20.48 11.03 6.14
C ILE A 11 21.91 11.38 6.55
N GLN A 12 22.15 12.69 6.70
CA GLN A 12 23.31 13.20 7.43
C GLN A 12 23.21 12.82 8.90
N TYR A 13 24.09 11.94 9.35
CA TYR A 13 24.24 11.58 10.77
C TYR A 13 25.04 12.66 11.50
N SER A 14 24.37 13.53 12.26
CA SER A 14 25.02 14.29 13.33
C SER A 14 24.97 13.49 14.63
N GLY A 15 26.15 13.21 15.18
CA GLY A 15 26.34 12.30 16.31
C GLY A 15 25.70 12.79 17.60
N ALA A 16 25.05 11.86 18.32
CA ALA A 16 24.71 12.01 19.72
C ALA A 16 25.00 10.69 20.46
N THR A 17 25.84 10.81 21.48
CA THR A 17 26.40 9.75 22.34
C THR A 17 25.31 9.04 23.16
N PRO A 18 25.37 7.71 23.38
CA PRO A 18 24.32 7.01 24.11
C PRO A 18 24.49 7.13 25.64
N LEU A 19 23.43 7.59 26.31
CA LEU A 19 23.28 7.53 27.77
C LEU A 19 22.73 6.16 28.21
N ARG A 20 23.44 5.51 29.15
CA ARG A 20 23.10 4.22 29.77
C ARG A 20 21.82 4.27 30.60
N PRO A 21 20.98 3.21 30.61
CA PRO A 21 19.87 3.10 31.55
C PRO A 21 20.32 2.56 32.93
N ARG A 22 19.92 3.27 34.00
CA ARG A 22 20.04 2.86 35.41
C ARG A 22 19.00 1.79 35.74
N ARG A 23 19.46 0.62 36.23
CA ARG A 23 18.63 -0.38 36.92
C ARG A 23 18.19 0.14 38.29
N ARG A 24 16.92 0.01 38.63
CA ARG A 24 16.43 0.08 40.01
C ARG A 24 15.75 -1.24 40.37
N SER A 25 16.38 -1.95 41.30
CA SER A 25 15.89 -3.13 42.00
C SER A 25 15.22 -2.70 43.31
N HIS A 26 14.01 -3.19 43.59
CA HIS A 26 13.44 -3.15 44.93
C HIS A 26 13.06 -4.55 45.43
N PRO A 27 13.19 -4.79 46.76
CA PRO A 27 13.42 -6.12 47.30
C PRO A 27 12.14 -6.85 47.68
N PHE A 28 12.18 -8.17 47.53
CA PHE A 28 11.21 -9.12 48.06
C PHE A 28 11.28 -9.16 49.60
N ARG A 29 10.12 -9.07 50.26
CA ARG A 29 9.95 -9.34 51.69
C ARG A 29 8.91 -10.46 51.85
N LYS A 30 9.32 -11.57 52.47
CA LYS A 30 8.49 -12.72 52.86
C LYS A 30 7.76 -12.44 54.18
N VAL A 31 6.51 -12.87 54.35
CA VAL A 31 5.92 -13.45 55.59
C VAL A 31 4.61 -14.23 55.26
N PRO A 32 3.98 -15.04 56.14
CA PRO A 32 3.92 -16.50 55.99
C PRO A 32 2.50 -17.09 55.86
N ALA A 33 2.45 -18.42 55.77
CA ALA A 33 1.25 -19.25 55.65
C ALA A 33 0.33 -19.23 56.89
N LEU A 34 -0.98 -19.34 56.66
CA LEU A 34 -1.96 -19.80 57.65
C LEU A 34 -2.99 -20.74 57.01
N ASN A 35 -3.08 -21.95 57.56
CA ASN A 35 -4.10 -22.97 57.27
C ASN A 35 -5.49 -22.53 57.74
N ARG A 36 -6.54 -22.76 56.92
CA ARG A 36 -7.86 -23.22 57.40
C ARG A 36 -8.57 -24.04 56.30
N ALA A 37 -8.90 -25.28 56.64
CA ALA A 37 -9.88 -26.10 55.95
C ALA A 37 -11.31 -25.63 56.27
N VAL A 38 -12.28 -25.87 55.38
CA VAL A 38 -13.61 -26.46 55.64
C VAL A 38 -14.42 -26.57 54.31
N SER A 39 -14.64 -27.82 53.93
CA SER A 39 -15.79 -28.50 53.33
C SER A 39 -17.00 -27.72 52.74
N ILE A 40 -17.39 -28.04 51.50
CA ILE A 40 -18.79 -28.18 51.07
C ILE A 40 -18.93 -29.42 50.16
N ARG A 41 -19.86 -30.31 50.54
CA ARG A 41 -20.23 -31.57 49.86
C ARG A 41 -21.19 -31.28 48.68
N LEU A 42 -20.99 -31.95 47.54
CA LEU A 42 -21.91 -31.97 46.39
C LEU A 42 -22.12 -33.43 45.93
N LEU A 43 -23.37 -33.89 45.92
CA LEU A 43 -23.92 -35.15 45.37
C LEU A 43 -25.45 -34.87 45.36
N VAL A 44 -26.26 -35.04 44.31
CA VAL A 44 -26.38 -36.13 43.33
C VAL A 44 -27.09 -35.62 42.06
N ALA A 45 -26.72 -36.26 40.95
CA ALA A 45 -27.31 -36.41 39.60
C ALA A 45 -28.77 -35.97 39.30
N LEU A 46 -28.97 -35.58 38.03
CA LEU A 46 -29.81 -36.38 37.12
C LEU A 46 -29.38 -36.21 35.66
N ALA A 47 -29.04 -37.32 35.02
CA ALA A 47 -28.84 -37.44 33.58
C ALA A 47 -30.17 -37.89 32.94
N THR A 48 -30.52 -37.35 31.78
CA THR A 48 -31.31 -38.06 30.74
C THR A 48 -31.11 -37.36 29.39
N GLY A 49 -31.04 -38.19 28.35
CA GLY A 49 -30.39 -37.89 27.08
C GLY A 49 -31.05 -36.86 26.17
N VAL A 50 -30.20 -36.19 25.39
CA VAL A 50 -30.50 -35.81 24.00
C VAL A 50 -29.31 -36.29 23.16
N LEU A 51 -29.54 -37.38 22.43
CA LEU A 51 -28.70 -37.83 21.33
C LEU A 51 -29.00 -36.95 20.09
N GLY A 52 -27.95 -36.60 19.35
CA GLY A 52 -28.09 -36.30 17.91
C GLY A 52 -28.16 -34.83 17.50
N SER A 53 -27.05 -34.10 17.65
CA SER A 53 -26.60 -33.11 16.65
C SER A 53 -25.19 -32.64 16.99
N CYS A 54 -24.19 -33.48 16.72
CA CYS A 54 -22.89 -32.96 16.34
C CYS A 54 -23.01 -32.50 14.88
N ALA A 55 -23.74 -31.41 14.65
CA ALA A 55 -23.49 -30.61 13.47
C ALA A 55 -22.09 -30.03 13.69
N ALA A 56 -21.08 -30.62 13.04
CA ALA A 56 -19.80 -29.97 12.89
C ALA A 56 -20.10 -28.55 12.41
N ARG A 57 -19.84 -27.55 13.27
CA ARG A 57 -19.85 -26.17 12.80
C ARG A 57 -18.90 -26.14 11.61
N PRO A 58 -19.32 -25.71 10.42
CA PRO A 58 -18.35 -25.44 9.37
C PRO A 58 -17.35 -24.49 10.02
N ASP A 59 -16.09 -24.92 10.01
CA ASP A 59 -14.96 -24.05 10.32
C ASP A 59 -14.99 -22.98 9.24
N GLN A 60 -15.76 -21.92 9.48
CA GLN A 60 -15.77 -20.76 8.61
C GLN A 60 -14.44 -20.10 8.86
N ASP A 61 -13.48 -20.54 8.08
CA ASP A 61 -12.21 -19.88 7.89
C ASP A 61 -12.53 -18.44 7.47
N ILE A 62 -12.44 -17.52 8.44
CA ILE A 62 -12.72 -16.10 8.26
C ILE A 62 -11.66 -15.45 7.34
N SER A 63 -10.73 -16.24 6.76
CA SER A 63 -9.74 -15.80 5.80
C SER A 63 -10.23 -15.73 4.34
N ALA A 64 -11.38 -16.34 4.01
CA ALA A 64 -11.86 -16.40 2.62
C ALA A 64 -12.63 -15.14 2.21
N VAL A 65 -11.93 -13.99 2.12
CA VAL A 65 -12.43 -12.85 1.34
C VAL A 65 -12.62 -13.33 -0.09
N ARG A 66 -13.87 -13.29 -0.57
CA ARG A 66 -14.16 -13.61 -1.96
C ARG A 66 -13.77 -12.42 -2.82
N PHE A 67 -12.83 -12.64 -3.74
CA PHE A 67 -12.54 -11.67 -4.78
C PHE A 67 -13.79 -11.45 -5.63
N ALA A 68 -14.01 -10.19 -6.01
CA ALA A 68 -14.99 -9.87 -7.03
C ALA A 68 -14.65 -10.66 -8.32
N PRO A 69 -15.67 -11.06 -9.12
CA PRO A 69 -15.41 -11.71 -10.39
C PRO A 69 -14.53 -10.81 -11.26
N ILE A 70 -13.57 -11.41 -11.95
CA ILE A 70 -12.74 -10.71 -12.93
C ILE A 70 -13.65 -10.29 -14.09
N VAL A 71 -13.75 -8.99 -14.33
CA VAL A 71 -14.65 -8.41 -15.33
C VAL A 71 -13.89 -7.48 -16.26
N ILE A 72 -14.31 -7.38 -17.52
CA ILE A 72 -13.83 -6.31 -18.40
C ILE A 72 -14.45 -4.99 -17.88
N PRO A 73 -13.65 -4.02 -17.37
CA PRO A 73 -14.15 -2.75 -16.88
C PRO A 73 -14.95 -2.02 -17.96
N LYS A 74 -16.08 -1.44 -17.55
CA LYS A 74 -16.95 -0.61 -18.39
C LYS A 74 -16.70 0.90 -18.19
N GLY A 75 -15.59 1.25 -17.57
CA GLY A 75 -15.27 2.59 -17.07
C GLY A 75 -15.54 2.74 -15.57
N VAL A 76 -15.33 3.97 -15.08
CA VAL A 76 -15.53 4.39 -13.69
C VAL A 76 -16.30 5.70 -13.66
N GLU A 77 -17.05 5.96 -12.59
CA GLU A 77 -17.89 7.16 -12.43
C GLU A 77 -17.07 8.40 -12.03
N HIS A 78 -15.99 8.68 -12.76
CA HIS A 78 -15.14 9.85 -12.61
C HIS A 78 -15.12 10.68 -13.90
N SER A 79 -14.95 11.99 -13.77
CA SER A 79 -14.70 12.86 -14.92
C SER A 79 -13.41 12.47 -15.63
N ASN A 80 -13.42 12.43 -16.97
CA ASN A 80 -12.22 12.14 -17.75
C ASN A 80 -11.13 13.20 -17.55
N ALA A 81 -11.51 14.46 -17.25
CA ALA A 81 -10.56 15.52 -16.94
C ALA A 81 -9.86 15.29 -15.58
N ASP A 82 -10.62 14.87 -14.56
CA ASP A 82 -10.06 14.51 -13.25
C ASP A 82 -9.12 13.30 -13.37
N LEU A 83 -9.54 12.25 -14.10
CA LEU A 83 -8.71 11.07 -14.35
C LEU A 83 -7.40 11.42 -15.07
N ALA A 84 -7.43 12.36 -16.02
CA ALA A 84 -6.22 12.80 -16.72
C ALA A 84 -5.25 13.52 -15.77
N ALA A 85 -5.76 14.37 -14.88
CA ALA A 85 -4.93 15.04 -13.87
C ALA A 85 -4.34 14.04 -12.88
N ASP A 86 -5.18 13.15 -12.33
CA ASP A 86 -4.76 12.13 -11.38
C ASP A 86 -3.75 11.16 -12.00
N PHE A 87 -3.91 10.77 -13.28
CA PHE A 87 -2.93 9.96 -14.00
C PHE A 87 -1.55 10.61 -14.03
N LEU A 88 -1.48 11.91 -14.33
CA LEU A 88 -0.19 12.62 -14.41
C LEU A 88 0.48 12.70 -13.04
N ASP A 89 -0.29 12.99 -12.00
CA ASP A 89 0.27 13.10 -10.64
C ASP A 89 0.69 11.73 -10.09
N LEU A 90 -0.03 10.65 -10.44
CA LEU A 90 0.34 9.28 -10.08
C LEU A 90 1.61 8.80 -10.79
N THR A 91 1.91 9.30 -12.00
CA THR A 91 2.98 8.76 -12.86
C THR A 91 4.20 9.67 -13.02
N PHE A 92 4.10 10.94 -12.64
CA PHE A 92 5.20 11.92 -12.76
C PHE A 92 5.64 12.53 -11.43
N GLU A 93 4.96 12.24 -10.33
CA GLU A 93 5.40 12.65 -9.00
C GLU A 93 5.64 11.41 -8.15
N LEU A 94 6.55 11.49 -7.18
CA LEU A 94 6.77 10.43 -6.19
C LEU A 94 6.29 10.90 -4.81
N GLU A 95 6.05 9.94 -3.92
CA GLU A 95 5.72 10.23 -2.51
C GLU A 95 6.84 11.02 -1.82
N SER A 96 8.10 10.82 -2.24
CA SER A 96 9.26 11.59 -1.75
C SER A 96 9.21 13.07 -2.12
N GLY A 97 8.34 13.46 -3.07
CA GLY A 97 8.28 14.79 -3.67
C GLY A 97 9.22 14.98 -4.86
N GLU A 98 10.00 13.95 -5.21
CA GLU A 98 10.74 13.95 -6.47
C GLU A 98 9.76 13.93 -7.66
N VAL A 99 10.08 14.70 -8.69
CA VAL A 99 9.31 14.73 -9.94
C VAL A 99 10.09 13.92 -10.98
N LEU A 100 9.40 13.00 -11.63
CA LEU A 100 9.94 12.27 -12.77
C LEU A 100 9.86 13.16 -14.01
N ASP A 101 10.94 13.26 -14.77
CA ASP A 101 10.98 14.06 -16.00
C ASP A 101 10.40 13.29 -17.21
N ARG A 102 10.13 12.00 -17.04
CA ARG A 102 9.69 11.07 -18.08
C ARG A 102 8.80 9.98 -17.51
N LEU A 103 7.89 9.49 -18.34
CA LEU A 103 7.08 8.33 -18.05
C LEU A 103 7.97 7.09 -17.89
N LEU A 104 7.68 6.28 -16.86
CA LEU A 104 8.33 4.99 -16.63
C LEU A 104 7.28 3.88 -16.64
N ARG A 105 7.48 2.89 -17.51
CA ARG A 105 6.71 1.64 -17.52
C ARG A 105 7.58 0.49 -18.03
N TYR A 106 7.06 -0.73 -17.99
CA TYR A 106 7.68 -1.85 -18.71
C TYR A 106 7.29 -1.80 -20.19
N GLU A 107 8.28 -1.95 -21.08
CA GLU A 107 8.06 -1.99 -22.54
C GLU A 107 7.94 -3.43 -23.09
N GLN A 108 8.12 -4.43 -22.23
CA GLN A 108 8.12 -5.86 -22.57
C GLN A 108 7.12 -6.62 -21.72
N PRO A 109 6.72 -7.85 -22.12
CA PRO A 109 5.94 -8.75 -21.27
C PRO A 109 6.53 -8.88 -19.87
N ILE A 110 5.69 -8.74 -18.86
CA ILE A 110 6.09 -8.69 -17.46
C ILE A 110 5.98 -10.08 -16.85
N ARG A 111 7.03 -10.54 -16.19
CA ARG A 111 7.07 -11.78 -15.44
C ARG A 111 7.31 -11.49 -13.97
N VAL A 112 6.41 -12.02 -13.14
CA VAL A 112 6.42 -11.83 -11.69
C VAL A 112 6.83 -13.14 -11.02
N HIS A 113 7.84 -13.09 -10.16
CA HIS A 113 8.29 -14.24 -9.39
C HIS A 113 8.07 -14.02 -7.90
N LEU A 114 7.39 -14.97 -7.25
CA LEU A 114 7.27 -15.02 -5.79
C LEU A 114 8.36 -15.92 -5.21
N ALA A 115 9.28 -15.32 -4.45
CA ALA A 115 10.34 -16.08 -3.81
C ALA A 115 9.83 -16.91 -2.64
N LEU A 116 10.47 -18.07 -2.45
CA LEU A 116 10.21 -18.98 -1.33
C LEU A 116 11.28 -18.84 -0.23
N PRO A 117 10.93 -19.11 1.04
CA PRO A 117 9.59 -19.49 1.53
C PRO A 117 8.62 -18.30 1.53
N ALA A 118 7.35 -18.57 1.22
CA ALA A 118 6.26 -17.60 1.25
C ALA A 118 5.05 -18.18 2.00
N PRO A 119 4.26 -17.35 2.71
CA PRO A 119 2.97 -17.78 3.24
C PRO A 119 2.06 -18.30 2.10
N PRO A 120 1.28 -19.37 2.30
CA PRO A 120 0.42 -19.92 1.26
C PRO A 120 -0.58 -18.93 0.64
N SER A 121 -1.07 -17.97 1.44
CA SER A 121 -2.00 -16.93 0.98
C SER A 121 -1.41 -16.06 -0.13
N TYR A 122 -0.09 -15.80 -0.10
CA TYR A 122 0.58 -14.93 -1.07
C TYR A 122 0.45 -15.45 -2.49
N ARG A 123 0.55 -16.77 -2.67
CA ARG A 123 0.44 -17.38 -4.00
C ARG A 123 -0.96 -17.15 -4.58
N ASN A 124 -2.00 -17.43 -3.80
CA ASN A 124 -3.38 -17.29 -4.25
C ASN A 124 -3.76 -15.82 -4.51
N ASP A 125 -3.36 -14.91 -3.61
CA ASP A 125 -3.60 -13.48 -3.77
C ASP A 125 -2.83 -12.94 -5.02
N LEU A 126 -1.58 -13.37 -5.22
CA LEU A 126 -0.78 -12.99 -6.39
C LEU A 126 -1.37 -13.50 -7.71
N GLU A 127 -1.74 -14.78 -7.77
CA GLU A 127 -2.35 -15.36 -8.97
C GLU A 127 -3.64 -14.65 -9.33
N THR A 128 -4.45 -14.31 -8.32
CA THR A 128 -5.69 -13.54 -8.51
C THR A 128 -5.41 -12.14 -9.02
N LEU A 129 -4.49 -11.41 -8.39
CA LEU A 129 -4.13 -10.06 -8.82
C LEU A 129 -3.54 -10.04 -10.24
N VAL A 130 -2.62 -10.95 -10.57
CA VAL A 130 -2.04 -11.07 -11.91
C VAL A 130 -3.11 -11.40 -12.96
N ALA A 131 -4.09 -12.26 -12.62
CA ALA A 131 -5.21 -12.54 -13.52
C ALA A 131 -6.07 -11.28 -13.75
N ARG A 132 -6.33 -10.49 -12.70
CA ARG A 132 -7.04 -9.20 -12.83
C ARG A 132 -6.25 -8.19 -13.64
N LEU A 133 -4.96 -8.02 -13.40
CA LEU A 133 -4.11 -7.12 -14.19
C LEU A 133 -4.11 -7.48 -15.68
N ARG A 134 -4.13 -8.78 -16.00
CA ARG A 134 -4.21 -9.24 -17.39
C ARG A 134 -5.55 -8.93 -18.05
N VAL A 135 -6.66 -9.19 -17.36
CA VAL A 135 -8.01 -9.07 -17.94
C VAL A 135 -8.57 -7.66 -17.80
N GLU A 136 -8.48 -7.09 -16.61
CA GLU A 136 -9.03 -5.79 -16.26
C GLU A 136 -8.13 -4.66 -16.77
N ALA A 137 -6.82 -4.72 -16.52
CA ALA A 137 -5.90 -3.69 -17.00
C ALA A 137 -5.35 -3.96 -18.41
N GLY A 138 -5.52 -5.17 -18.97
CA GLY A 138 -5.04 -5.49 -20.32
C GLY A 138 -3.52 -5.59 -20.44
N ILE A 139 -2.82 -5.86 -19.35
CA ILE A 139 -1.35 -5.90 -19.31
C ILE A 139 -0.86 -7.32 -19.67
N ASP A 140 0.18 -7.43 -20.50
CA ASP A 140 0.92 -8.69 -20.68
C ASP A 140 1.76 -8.97 -19.44
N ILE A 141 1.13 -9.58 -18.45
CA ILE A 141 1.74 -9.97 -17.18
C ILE A 141 1.40 -11.42 -16.83
N SER A 142 2.39 -12.16 -16.33
CA SER A 142 2.20 -13.51 -15.80
C SER A 142 3.15 -13.84 -14.67
N THR A 143 2.82 -14.84 -13.86
CA THR A 143 3.76 -15.39 -12.89
C THR A 143 4.79 -16.28 -13.60
N THR A 144 5.96 -16.46 -12.97
CA THR A 144 7.02 -17.39 -13.39
C THR A 144 7.64 -18.07 -12.18
N GLU A 145 7.92 -19.37 -12.30
CA GLU A 145 8.69 -20.11 -11.30
C GLU A 145 10.21 -19.93 -11.51
N ASP A 146 10.64 -19.49 -12.70
CA ASP A 146 12.05 -19.16 -12.97
C ASP A 146 12.36 -17.70 -12.59
N PRO A 147 13.16 -17.44 -11.53
CA PRO A 147 13.52 -16.09 -11.14
C PRO A 147 14.38 -15.36 -12.17
N ALA A 148 15.10 -16.06 -13.06
CA ALA A 148 15.93 -15.43 -14.07
C ALA A 148 15.13 -14.73 -15.18
N LEU A 149 13.87 -15.12 -15.35
CA LEU A 149 12.95 -14.51 -16.33
C LEU A 149 12.17 -13.33 -15.75
N ALA A 150 12.21 -13.11 -14.43
CA ALA A 150 11.35 -12.17 -13.74
C ALA A 150 11.84 -10.73 -13.84
N GLN A 151 10.94 -9.82 -14.23
CA GLN A 151 11.15 -8.37 -14.10
C GLN A 151 10.73 -7.89 -12.71
N ILE A 152 9.73 -8.53 -12.09
CA ILE A 152 9.28 -8.21 -10.74
C ILE A 152 9.54 -9.41 -9.83
N ALA A 153 10.32 -9.20 -8.77
CA ALA A 153 10.60 -10.23 -7.76
C ALA A 153 9.93 -9.85 -6.43
N ILE A 154 8.91 -10.62 -6.04
CA ILE A 154 8.24 -10.48 -4.74
C ILE A 154 9.01 -11.32 -3.72
N ARG A 155 9.35 -10.70 -2.59
CA ARG A 155 10.22 -11.26 -1.56
C ARG A 155 9.55 -11.13 -0.19
N PRO A 156 9.05 -12.23 0.38
CA PRO A 156 8.68 -12.26 1.78
C PRO A 156 9.93 -12.07 2.66
N VAL A 157 9.87 -11.12 3.59
CA VAL A 157 10.96 -10.78 4.52
C VAL A 157 10.34 -10.54 5.91
N PRO A 158 10.95 -10.98 7.03
CA PRO A 158 10.43 -10.66 8.35
C PRO A 158 10.30 -9.16 8.59
N ALA A 159 9.20 -8.71 9.18
CA ALA A 159 8.91 -7.29 9.44
C ALA A 159 10.02 -6.62 10.25
N ALA A 160 10.63 -7.34 11.18
CA ALA A 160 11.78 -6.85 11.96
C ALA A 160 13.04 -6.61 11.12
N GLU A 161 13.22 -7.30 9.99
CA GLU A 161 14.32 -7.02 9.05
C GLU A 161 13.98 -5.83 8.14
N LEU A 162 12.73 -5.72 7.69
CA LEU A 162 12.25 -4.56 6.93
C LEU A 162 12.41 -3.27 7.74
N ALA A 163 11.95 -3.27 9.00
CA ALA A 163 12.00 -2.10 9.88
C ALA A 163 13.43 -1.62 10.20
N ARG A 164 14.47 -2.44 9.98
CA ARG A 164 15.88 -2.01 10.14
C ARG A 164 16.35 -1.13 8.99
N VAL A 165 15.77 -1.30 7.82
CA VAL A 165 16.11 -0.50 6.63
C VAL A 165 15.10 0.62 6.43
N PHE A 166 13.82 0.33 6.67
CA PHE A 166 12.70 1.24 6.49
C PHE A 166 11.80 1.25 7.74
N PRO A 167 12.18 2.01 8.79
CA PRO A 167 11.50 1.98 10.09
C PRO A 167 10.04 2.45 10.07
N THR A 168 9.60 3.05 8.98
CA THR A 168 8.25 3.61 8.80
C THR A 168 7.43 2.86 7.77
N ALA A 169 8.04 2.01 6.94
CA ALA A 169 7.36 1.30 5.87
C ALA A 169 7.11 -0.15 6.28
N ALA A 170 5.93 -0.66 5.95
CA ALA A 170 5.58 -2.04 6.19
C ALA A 170 5.97 -2.95 5.02
N CYS A 171 5.83 -2.42 3.81
CA CYS A 171 6.25 -2.97 2.54
C CYS A 171 6.91 -1.83 1.74
N PHE A 172 7.71 -2.17 0.73
CA PHE A 172 8.22 -1.18 -0.24
C PHE A 172 8.71 -1.84 -1.53
N ILE A 173 8.70 -1.05 -2.61
CA ILE A 173 9.39 -1.35 -3.88
C ILE A 173 10.85 -0.87 -3.85
N VAL A 174 11.75 -1.70 -4.35
CA VAL A 174 13.10 -1.33 -4.75
C VAL A 174 13.19 -1.28 -6.28
N PRO A 175 13.34 -0.09 -6.88
CA PRO A 175 13.41 0.04 -8.32
C PRO A 175 14.78 -0.42 -8.86
N GLY A 176 14.77 -1.05 -10.03
CA GLY A 176 15.96 -1.47 -10.77
C GLY A 176 16.75 -2.62 -10.12
N GLU A 177 16.11 -3.42 -9.28
CA GLU A 177 16.70 -4.54 -8.57
C GLU A 177 15.71 -5.70 -8.49
N THR A 178 16.19 -6.95 -8.49
CA THR A 178 15.35 -8.14 -8.25
C THR A 178 15.87 -8.99 -7.09
N SER A 179 17.05 -8.64 -6.54
CA SER A 179 17.71 -9.34 -5.43
C SER A 179 17.84 -8.49 -4.17
N TRP A 180 17.26 -8.98 -3.08
CA TRP A 180 17.42 -8.40 -1.73
C TRP A 180 18.90 -8.31 -1.30
N GLN A 181 19.66 -9.37 -1.57
CA GLN A 181 21.08 -9.41 -1.22
C GLN A 181 21.87 -8.37 -2.01
N SER A 182 21.57 -8.18 -3.30
CA SER A 182 22.18 -7.13 -4.11
C SER A 182 21.84 -5.74 -3.53
N PHE A 183 20.58 -5.47 -3.24
CA PHE A 183 20.14 -4.22 -2.61
C PHE A 183 20.88 -3.93 -1.29
N ARG A 184 21.00 -4.92 -0.39
CA ARG A 184 21.68 -4.76 0.90
C ARG A 184 23.18 -4.50 0.79
N ARG A 185 23.83 -5.04 -0.25
CA ARG A 185 25.27 -4.82 -0.49
C ARG A 185 25.56 -3.47 -1.13
N ARG A 186 24.61 -2.89 -1.88
CA ARG A 186 24.78 -1.57 -2.48
C ARG A 186 24.76 -0.49 -1.40
N ARG A 187 25.72 0.43 -1.48
CA ARG A 187 25.69 1.64 -0.67
C ARG A 187 24.47 2.49 -1.05
N PRO A 188 23.89 3.26 -0.11
CA PRO A 188 22.69 4.06 -0.37
C PRO A 188 22.79 4.96 -1.62
N ASP A 189 23.94 5.63 -1.80
CA ASP A 189 24.26 6.50 -2.94
C ASP A 189 24.33 5.79 -4.30
N ALA A 190 24.53 4.46 -4.29
CA ALA A 190 24.63 3.63 -5.48
C ALA A 190 23.35 2.85 -5.79
N ARG A 191 22.27 3.06 -5.02
CA ARG A 191 20.97 2.43 -5.29
C ARG A 191 20.31 3.13 -6.46
N ARG A 192 19.65 2.35 -7.32
CA ARG A 192 18.86 2.92 -8.42
C ARG A 192 17.63 3.59 -7.83
N ARG A 193 17.26 4.72 -8.41
CA ARG A 193 16.06 5.49 -8.09
C ARG A 193 15.12 5.48 -9.27
N TRP A 194 13.84 5.77 -9.03
CA TRP A 194 12.86 5.92 -10.10
C TRP A 194 13.31 6.97 -11.12
N SER A 195 13.64 8.19 -10.66
CA SER A 195 14.07 9.31 -11.51
C SER A 195 15.32 9.05 -12.35
N THR A 196 16.18 8.11 -11.94
CA THR A 196 17.42 7.79 -12.65
C THR A 196 17.22 6.77 -13.77
N GLN A 197 16.04 6.20 -13.91
CA GLN A 197 15.74 5.19 -14.92
C GLN A 197 15.18 5.81 -16.19
N SER A 198 15.47 5.19 -17.33
CA SER A 198 14.86 5.55 -18.61
C SER A 198 13.56 4.79 -18.90
N GLN A 199 13.38 3.63 -18.26
CA GLN A 199 12.23 2.73 -18.32
C GLN A 199 12.28 1.77 -17.12
N LEU A 200 11.21 1.02 -16.87
CA LEU A 200 11.24 -0.05 -15.86
C LEU A 200 11.86 -1.32 -16.45
N GLU A 201 12.89 -1.83 -15.77
CA GLU A 201 13.60 -3.06 -16.19
C GLU A 201 13.58 -4.14 -15.11
N GLY A 202 13.42 -3.74 -13.85
CA GLY A 202 13.42 -4.65 -12.72
C GLY A 202 12.85 -3.97 -11.47
N ALA A 203 12.15 -4.72 -10.63
CA ALA A 203 11.70 -4.26 -9.32
C ALA A 203 11.68 -5.40 -8.31
N ALA A 204 12.08 -5.11 -7.07
CA ALA A 204 11.94 -6.04 -5.96
C ALA A 204 10.88 -5.49 -5.02
N ILE A 205 9.85 -6.28 -4.76
CA ILE A 205 8.79 -5.93 -3.83
C ILE A 205 9.06 -6.70 -2.54
N LEU A 206 9.25 -5.98 -1.43
CA LEU A 206 9.48 -6.63 -0.15
C LEU A 206 8.20 -6.59 0.69
N LEU A 207 7.73 -7.77 1.08
CA LEU A 207 6.50 -7.95 1.84
C LEU A 207 6.79 -8.57 3.21
N PRO A 208 6.09 -8.14 4.26
CA PRO A 208 6.28 -8.70 5.61
C PRO A 208 5.75 -10.14 5.70
N ALA A 209 6.66 -11.10 5.88
CA ALA A 209 6.32 -12.54 5.92
C ALA A 209 5.54 -12.96 7.18
N ASP A 210 5.55 -12.14 8.23
CA ASP A 210 5.04 -12.39 9.57
C ASP A 210 3.96 -11.36 9.99
N THR A 211 3.15 -10.90 9.03
CA THR A 211 1.99 -10.03 9.27
C THR A 211 0.65 -10.76 9.10
N THR A 212 -0.47 -10.07 9.32
CA THR A 212 -1.81 -10.62 9.09
C THR A 212 -2.05 -10.89 7.59
N PRO A 213 -2.87 -11.89 7.23
CA PRO A 213 -3.19 -12.13 5.81
C PRO A 213 -3.78 -10.91 5.10
N GLN A 214 -4.50 -10.03 5.82
CA GLN A 214 -5.06 -8.82 5.25
C GLN A 214 -3.96 -7.78 4.95
N ASP A 215 -3.09 -7.46 5.91
CA ASP A 215 -2.02 -6.48 5.68
C ASP A 215 -1.06 -6.94 4.57
N ALA A 216 -0.82 -8.25 4.48
CA ALA A 216 -0.03 -8.81 3.40
C ALA A 216 -0.69 -8.67 2.04
N ARG A 217 -2.02 -8.82 1.97
CA ARG A 217 -2.80 -8.62 0.75
C ARG A 217 -2.80 -7.15 0.35
N ASP A 218 -3.05 -6.25 1.29
CA ASP A 218 -3.04 -4.80 1.06
C ASP A 218 -1.69 -4.38 0.44
N CYS A 219 -0.59 -4.74 1.10
CA CYS A 219 0.76 -4.52 0.59
C CYS A 219 1.01 -5.18 -0.78
N LEU A 220 0.57 -6.43 -0.99
CA LEU A 220 0.77 -7.08 -2.29
C LEU A 220 0.06 -6.34 -3.43
N HIS A 221 -1.17 -5.89 -3.19
CA HIS A 221 -1.96 -5.18 -4.18
C HIS A 221 -1.37 -3.81 -4.50
N GLU A 222 -1.03 -3.03 -3.47
CA GLU A 222 -0.43 -1.70 -3.63
C GLU A 222 0.93 -1.80 -4.32
N GLU A 223 1.86 -2.58 -3.76
CA GLU A 223 3.23 -2.63 -4.26
C GLU A 223 3.33 -3.23 -5.66
N LEU A 224 2.53 -4.26 -5.97
CA LEU A 224 2.59 -4.83 -7.32
C LEU A 224 2.01 -3.85 -8.35
N THR A 225 0.96 -3.10 -8.02
CA THR A 225 0.37 -2.15 -8.96
C THR A 225 1.22 -0.90 -9.14
N GLN A 226 1.82 -0.36 -8.07
CA GLN A 226 2.76 0.76 -8.15
C GLN A 226 4.05 0.37 -8.87
N ALA A 227 4.55 -0.86 -8.68
CA ALA A 227 5.73 -1.37 -9.39
C ALA A 227 5.58 -1.34 -10.92
N LEU A 228 4.35 -1.23 -11.45
CA LEU A 228 4.08 -1.13 -12.88
C LEU A 228 4.26 0.28 -13.46
N GLY A 229 4.48 1.31 -12.62
CA GLY A 229 4.69 2.69 -13.06
C GLY A 229 4.12 3.77 -12.14
N PRO A 230 2.87 3.70 -11.66
CA PRO A 230 2.28 4.76 -10.84
C PRO A 230 2.82 4.65 -9.39
N ALA A 231 3.99 5.25 -9.14
CA ALA A 231 4.73 5.15 -7.88
C ALA A 231 4.49 6.35 -6.96
N ASN A 232 3.23 6.79 -6.87
CA ASN A 232 2.80 7.87 -5.99
C ASN A 232 1.49 7.50 -5.28
N ASP A 233 1.27 8.13 -4.14
CA ASP A 233 0.05 8.04 -3.36
C ASP A 233 -0.58 9.42 -3.18
N LEU A 234 -1.91 9.45 -3.28
CA LEU A 234 -2.70 10.68 -3.28
C LEU A 234 -3.88 10.55 -2.34
N TYR A 235 -3.90 11.32 -1.24
CA TYR A 235 -4.99 11.27 -0.25
C TYR A 235 -6.35 11.66 -0.83
N ARG A 236 -6.37 12.35 -1.97
CA ARG A 236 -7.60 12.79 -2.65
C ARG A 236 -8.29 11.70 -3.48
N LEU A 237 -7.77 10.48 -3.54
CA LEU A 237 -8.32 9.39 -4.35
C LEU A 237 -9.12 8.39 -3.48
N PRO A 238 -10.37 8.69 -3.08
CA PRO A 238 -11.10 7.87 -2.11
C PRO A 238 -11.43 6.44 -2.61
N ASP A 239 -11.33 6.21 -3.92
CA ASP A 239 -11.69 4.96 -4.59
C ASP A 239 -10.47 4.26 -5.21
N SER A 240 -9.27 4.47 -4.65
CA SER A 240 -8.01 3.90 -5.12
C SER A 240 -7.25 3.25 -3.98
N ILE A 241 -6.47 2.21 -4.28
CA ILE A 241 -5.46 1.69 -3.33
C ILE A 241 -4.24 2.60 -3.20
N TRP A 242 -4.00 3.50 -4.16
CA TRP A 242 -2.93 4.51 -4.09
C TRP A 242 -3.36 5.75 -3.31
N ASN A 243 -4.13 5.51 -2.24
CA ASN A 243 -4.55 6.50 -1.27
C ASN A 243 -4.01 6.09 0.09
N ASP A 244 -3.14 6.94 0.63
CA ASP A 244 -2.51 6.77 1.94
C ASP A 244 -3.49 6.63 3.12
N ASP A 245 -4.79 6.94 2.95
CA ASP A 245 -5.82 6.68 3.95
C ASP A 245 -6.19 5.18 4.08
N ASN A 246 -5.73 4.35 3.14
CA ASN A 246 -5.77 2.88 3.14
C ASN A 246 -7.18 2.31 3.39
N LEU A 247 -8.20 2.93 2.80
CA LEU A 247 -9.57 2.40 2.85
C LEU A 247 -9.74 1.12 2.03
N HIS A 248 -8.96 0.93 0.97
CA HIS A 248 -9.07 -0.21 0.05
C HIS A 248 -7.88 -1.15 0.19
N GLY A 249 -8.14 -2.42 0.47
CA GLY A 249 -7.11 -3.47 0.54
C GLY A 249 -6.88 -4.23 -0.77
N ILE A 250 -7.63 -3.91 -1.82
CA ILE A 250 -7.64 -4.61 -3.10
C ILE A 250 -7.77 -3.60 -4.23
N ALA A 251 -6.92 -3.72 -5.25
CA ALA A 251 -6.96 -2.91 -6.46
C ALA A 251 -8.38 -2.75 -7.02
N THR A 252 -8.81 -1.51 -7.14
CA THR A 252 -10.15 -1.06 -7.48
C THR A 252 -10.32 -0.95 -9.01
N PRO A 253 -11.55 -0.71 -9.50
CA PRO A 253 -11.76 -0.34 -10.91
C PRO A 253 -11.02 0.93 -11.34
N PHE A 254 -10.80 1.89 -10.44
CA PHE A 254 -10.01 3.09 -10.73
C PHE A 254 -8.55 2.72 -11.04
N ASP A 255 -7.94 1.90 -10.18
CA ASP A 255 -6.54 1.49 -10.32
C ASP A 255 -6.33 0.70 -11.62
N MET A 256 -7.25 -0.21 -11.92
CA MET A 256 -7.23 -1.00 -13.16
C MET A 256 -7.41 -0.14 -14.41
N LEU A 257 -8.23 0.91 -14.36
CA LEU A 257 -8.38 1.86 -15.46
C LEU A 257 -7.10 2.67 -15.67
N MET A 258 -6.49 3.20 -14.61
CA MET A 258 -5.24 3.97 -14.73
C MET A 258 -4.12 3.11 -15.32
N LEU A 259 -3.97 1.87 -14.83
CA LEU A 259 -3.02 0.90 -15.38
C LEU A 259 -3.34 0.56 -16.84
N ARG A 260 -4.62 0.37 -17.20
CA ARG A 260 -5.03 0.15 -18.58
C ARG A 260 -4.59 1.29 -19.50
N VAL A 261 -4.80 2.53 -19.07
CA VAL A 261 -4.38 3.72 -19.83
C VAL A 261 -2.86 3.76 -19.96
N LEU A 262 -2.12 3.49 -18.87
CA LEU A 262 -0.65 3.49 -18.84
C LEU A 262 -0.03 2.50 -19.84
N TYR A 263 -0.65 1.35 -20.01
CA TYR A 263 -0.15 0.30 -20.91
C TYR A 263 -0.71 0.37 -22.34
N GLN A 264 -1.43 1.43 -22.70
CA GLN A 264 -1.82 1.67 -24.10
C GLN A 264 -0.58 1.89 -24.99
N PRO A 265 -0.60 1.45 -26.26
CA PRO A 265 0.55 1.53 -27.15
C PRO A 265 0.98 2.96 -27.53
N GLU A 266 0.09 3.93 -27.34
CA GLU A 266 0.34 5.35 -27.57
C GLU A 266 1.18 6.00 -26.46
N LEU A 267 1.29 5.37 -25.28
CA LEU A 267 2.17 5.80 -24.19
C LEU A 267 3.41 4.92 -24.17
N ARG A 268 4.60 5.52 -24.03
CA ARG A 268 5.87 4.80 -23.97
C ARG A 268 6.80 5.46 -22.96
N SER A 269 7.70 4.68 -22.38
CA SER A 269 8.74 5.16 -21.49
C SER A 269 9.58 6.23 -22.18
N GLY A 270 10.01 7.24 -21.42
CA GLY A 270 10.75 8.38 -21.96
C GLY A 270 9.90 9.55 -22.44
N MET A 271 8.57 9.40 -22.56
CA MET A 271 7.69 10.53 -22.88
C MET A 271 7.65 11.55 -21.74
N THR A 272 7.70 12.85 -22.05
CA THR A 272 7.56 13.91 -21.05
C THR A 272 6.13 14.00 -20.54
N ARG A 273 5.93 14.68 -19.41
CA ARG A 273 4.60 14.94 -18.83
C ARG A 273 3.66 15.59 -19.83
N GLU A 274 4.14 16.56 -20.61
CA GLU A 274 3.36 17.27 -21.64
C GLU A 274 2.97 16.36 -22.81
N GLN A 275 3.90 15.50 -23.23
CA GLN A 275 3.63 14.53 -24.29
C GLN A 275 2.56 13.53 -23.88
N VAL A 276 2.60 13.05 -22.63
CA VAL A 276 1.56 12.17 -22.08
C VAL A 276 0.24 12.94 -21.95
N ALA A 277 0.25 14.13 -21.34
CA ALA A 277 -0.93 14.96 -21.16
C ALA A 277 -1.68 15.24 -22.47
N ALA A 278 -0.95 15.47 -23.56
CA ALA A 278 -1.54 15.69 -24.89
C ALA A 278 -2.28 14.45 -25.45
N ARG A 279 -1.98 13.24 -24.97
CA ARG A 279 -2.59 11.97 -25.40
C ARG A 279 -3.73 11.52 -24.50
N LEU A 280 -3.68 11.87 -23.21
CA LEU A 280 -4.64 11.40 -22.21
C LEU A 280 -6.11 11.65 -22.56
N PRO A 281 -6.54 12.82 -23.10
CA PRO A 281 -7.94 13.03 -23.43
C PRO A 281 -8.49 11.96 -24.36
N TYR A 282 -7.76 11.60 -25.41
CA TYR A 282 -8.18 10.55 -26.36
C TYR A 282 -8.17 9.16 -25.72
N LEU A 283 -7.13 8.82 -24.95
CA LEU A 283 -6.99 7.50 -24.34
C LEU A 283 -8.04 7.25 -23.26
N ILE A 284 -8.23 8.20 -22.35
CA ILE A 284 -9.22 8.09 -21.28
C ILE A 284 -10.63 8.10 -21.87
N ASP A 285 -10.88 8.86 -22.93
CA ASP A 285 -12.17 8.86 -23.62
C ASP A 285 -12.53 7.50 -24.22
N ARG A 286 -11.53 6.76 -24.72
CA ARG A 286 -11.66 5.39 -25.22
C ARG A 286 -11.95 4.40 -24.10
N GLU A 287 -11.23 4.50 -23.00
CA GLU A 287 -11.32 3.53 -21.89
C GLU A 287 -12.43 3.83 -20.87
N ASN A 288 -12.91 5.08 -20.82
CA ASN A 288 -13.93 5.55 -19.87
C ASN A 288 -14.99 6.44 -20.53
N ALA A 289 -15.87 5.83 -21.32
CA ALA A 289 -16.95 6.54 -22.00
C ALA A 289 -17.94 7.22 -21.03
N VAL A 290 -18.14 6.64 -19.84
CA VAL A 290 -19.06 7.18 -18.81
C VAL A 290 -18.59 8.54 -18.28
N GLY A 291 -17.27 8.75 -18.17
CA GLY A 291 -16.70 9.99 -17.65
C GLY A 291 -16.82 11.21 -18.56
N ARG A 292 -17.28 11.04 -19.81
CA ARG A 292 -17.50 12.15 -20.76
C ARG A 292 -18.55 13.14 -20.29
N SER A 293 -19.59 12.64 -19.65
CA SER A 293 -20.73 13.44 -19.18
C SER A 293 -20.57 13.92 -17.74
N ILE A 294 -19.47 13.57 -17.08
CA ILE A 294 -19.24 13.92 -15.68
C ILE A 294 -18.38 15.18 -15.63
N ALA A 295 -18.92 16.23 -15.01
CA ALA A 295 -18.18 17.48 -14.80
C ALA A 295 -16.97 17.23 -13.89
N PRO A 296 -15.80 17.83 -14.19
CA PRO A 296 -14.65 17.76 -13.30
C PRO A 296 -14.98 18.40 -11.96
N LEU A 297 -14.39 17.86 -10.90
CA LEU A 297 -14.49 18.48 -9.59
C LEU A 297 -13.53 19.67 -9.52
N SER A 298 -13.96 20.75 -8.85
CA SER A 298 -13.05 21.84 -8.48
C SER A 298 -12.09 21.34 -7.40
N ARG A 299 -10.93 20.81 -7.82
CA ARG A 299 -9.88 20.31 -6.92
C ARG A 299 -8.64 21.18 -7.08
N HIS A 300 -7.98 21.50 -5.97
CA HIS A 300 -6.61 22.01 -6.00
C HIS A 300 -5.63 20.83 -6.09
N PRO A 301 -4.45 21.03 -6.69
CA PRO A 301 -3.37 20.05 -6.62
C PRO A 301 -3.11 19.69 -5.16
N GLU A 302 -2.88 18.40 -4.91
CA GLU A 302 -2.53 17.94 -3.57
C GLU A 302 -1.21 18.58 -3.14
N SER A 303 -1.28 19.50 -2.17
CA SER A 303 -0.07 20.12 -1.66
C SER A 303 0.66 19.16 -0.72
N ARG A 304 1.99 19.08 -0.83
CA ARG A 304 2.83 18.31 0.10
C ARG A 304 2.61 18.72 1.56
N ALA A 305 2.33 20.00 1.79
CA ALA A 305 2.02 20.51 3.13
C ALA A 305 0.72 19.93 3.70
N TRP A 306 -0.29 19.73 2.85
CA TRP A 306 -1.55 19.09 3.23
C TRP A 306 -1.37 17.59 3.45
N ALA A 307 -0.70 16.87 2.53
CA ALA A 307 -0.39 15.45 2.68
C ALA A 307 0.41 15.16 3.97
N ASN A 308 1.45 15.96 4.25
CA ASN A 308 2.22 15.87 5.49
C ASN A 308 1.36 16.12 6.73
N ALA A 309 0.44 17.09 6.66
CA ALA A 309 -0.43 17.39 7.78
C ALA A 309 -1.40 16.22 8.05
N ILE A 310 -1.92 15.55 7.02
CA ILE A 310 -2.74 14.35 7.18
C ILE A 310 -1.90 13.23 7.79
N GLY A 311 -0.72 12.95 7.24
CA GLY A 311 0.17 11.92 7.77
C GLY A 311 0.54 12.13 9.24
N VAL A 312 0.78 13.38 9.67
CA VAL A 312 1.02 13.71 11.08
C VAL A 312 -0.23 13.50 11.92
N ALA A 313 -1.42 13.90 11.43
CA ALA A 313 -2.69 13.74 12.13
C ALA A 313 -3.06 12.28 12.37
N LEU A 314 -2.74 11.38 11.42
CA LEU A 314 -3.05 9.95 11.49
C LEU A 314 -1.97 9.11 12.17
N SER A 315 -0.77 9.67 12.41
CA SER A 315 0.37 8.92 12.94
C SER A 315 0.22 8.51 14.41
N PRO A 316 0.29 7.22 14.76
CA PRO A 316 0.31 6.77 16.15
C PRO A 316 1.55 7.22 16.93
N ARG A 317 2.61 7.64 16.23
CA ARG A 317 3.88 8.09 16.83
C ARG A 317 3.87 9.58 17.18
N SER A 318 2.93 10.34 16.61
CA SER A 318 2.77 11.76 16.89
C SER A 318 2.17 11.98 18.27
N THR A 319 2.59 13.05 18.96
CA THR A 319 1.94 13.47 20.21
C THR A 319 0.49 13.85 19.93
N ARG A 320 -0.38 13.74 20.95
CA ARG A 320 -1.79 14.16 20.82
C ARG A 320 -1.90 15.62 20.33
N ASP A 321 -1.13 16.53 20.91
CA ASP A 321 -1.14 17.94 20.51
C ASP A 321 -0.64 18.13 19.07
N GLY A 322 0.38 17.38 18.66
CA GLY A 322 0.87 17.36 17.28
C GLY A 322 -0.19 16.87 16.28
N ARG A 323 -0.93 15.82 16.63
CA ARG A 323 -2.04 15.30 15.81
C ARG A 323 -3.16 16.33 15.66
N LEU A 324 -3.58 16.96 16.76
CA LEU A 324 -4.65 17.96 16.77
C LEU A 324 -4.27 19.24 16.01
N ALA A 325 -3.03 19.72 16.16
CA ALA A 325 -2.52 20.87 15.42
C ALA A 325 -2.47 20.57 13.91
N ALA A 326 -1.99 19.39 13.53
CA ALA A 326 -1.95 18.95 12.14
C ALA A 326 -3.35 18.78 11.55
N ALA A 327 -4.28 18.18 12.27
CA ALA A 327 -5.68 18.04 11.86
C ALA A 327 -6.36 19.40 11.60
N SER A 328 -6.09 20.38 12.46
CA SER A 328 -6.58 21.76 12.29
C SER A 328 -5.96 22.41 11.03
N GLY A 329 -4.65 22.24 10.83
CA GLY A 329 -3.95 22.72 9.64
C GLY A 329 -4.39 22.04 8.34
N CYS A 330 -4.85 20.78 8.38
CA CYS A 330 -5.47 20.11 7.23
C CYS A 330 -6.83 20.72 6.90
N SER A 331 -7.64 20.99 7.94
CA SER A 331 -8.98 21.55 7.81
C SER A 331 -8.97 22.95 7.20
N ASP A 332 -7.99 23.78 7.59
CA ASP A 332 -7.86 25.14 7.06
C ASP A 332 -7.35 25.13 5.61
N ARG A 333 -6.36 24.28 5.29
CA ARG A 333 -5.86 24.14 3.90
C ARG A 333 -6.84 23.42 2.98
N GLY A 334 -7.67 22.54 3.52
CA GLY A 334 -8.75 21.86 2.80
C GLY A 334 -9.98 22.74 2.57
N ARG A 335 -10.15 23.85 3.33
CA ARG A 335 -11.25 24.81 3.13
C ARG A 335 -11.04 25.76 1.96
N ASP A 336 -9.79 26.03 1.61
CA ASP A 336 -9.46 26.86 0.44
C ASP A 336 -9.64 26.10 -0.90
N GLY A 337 -9.89 24.78 -0.85
CA GLY A 337 -10.28 23.94 -1.98
C GLY A 337 -11.44 23.04 -1.63
N LEU A 338 -12.67 23.50 -1.86
CA LEU A 338 -13.92 22.80 -1.53
C LEU A 338 -14.04 21.42 -2.24
N SER A 339 -13.39 20.41 -1.67
CA SER A 339 -13.70 19.00 -1.87
C SER A 339 -14.59 18.54 -0.72
N ILE A 340 -15.87 18.29 -1.01
CA ILE A 340 -16.85 17.77 -0.06
C ILE A 340 -16.51 16.31 0.35
N ILE A 341 -15.57 15.66 -0.35
CA ILE A 341 -15.21 14.25 -0.13
C ILE A 341 -13.89 14.11 0.67
N GLY A 342 -13.07 15.18 0.75
CA GLY A 342 -11.91 15.33 1.64
C GLY A 342 -12.20 16.22 2.85
N SER A 343 -13.38 16.09 3.43
CA SER A 343 -13.95 17.09 4.34
C SER A 343 -13.03 17.43 5.52
N PRO A 344 -12.86 18.72 5.89
CA PRO A 344 -12.12 19.18 7.09
C PRO A 344 -12.51 18.44 8.39
N TYR A 345 -13.72 17.88 8.41
CA TYR A 345 -14.27 17.08 9.50
C TYR A 345 -13.57 15.72 9.65
N ARG A 346 -13.06 15.10 8.58
CA ARG A 346 -12.42 13.77 8.62
C ARG A 346 -11.06 13.82 9.31
N CYS A 347 -10.27 14.88 9.10
CA CYS A 347 -9.00 15.09 9.81
C CYS A 347 -9.20 15.30 11.31
N LEU A 348 -10.24 16.04 11.71
CA LEU A 348 -10.58 16.27 13.12
C LEU A 348 -11.18 15.01 13.79
N LEU A 349 -12.00 14.25 13.07
CA LEU A 349 -12.58 12.98 13.56
C LEU A 349 -11.52 11.90 13.78
N LEU A 350 -10.50 11.80 12.92
CA LEU A 350 -9.46 10.79 13.02
C LEU A 350 -8.34 11.13 14.01
N ALA A 351 -8.19 12.40 14.40
CA ALA A 351 -7.22 12.84 15.41
C ALA A 351 -7.70 12.70 16.87
N GLY A 352 -8.99 12.40 17.07
CA GLY A 352 -9.70 12.30 18.36
C GLY A 352 -9.23 11.17 19.26
#